data_AF-A0A8D2IMH9-F1
#
_entry.id   AF-A0A8D2IMH9-F1
#
_cell.length_a   1.000
_cell.length_b   1.000
_cell.length_c   1.000
_cell.angle_alpha   90.00
_cell.angle_beta   90.00
_cell.angle_gamma   90.00
#
_symmetry.space_group_name_H-M   'P 1'
#
loop_
_entity.id
_entity.type
_entity.pdbx_description
1 polymer ?
#
loop_
_entity_poly.entity_id
_entity_poly.type
_entity_poly.pdbx_seq_one_letter_code
_entity_poly.pdbx_strand_id
1 'polypeptide(L)'
;MTTYLEFIQQNEERDGVRFSWNVWPSSRLEATRMVVPVAALFTPLKERPDLPPIQYEPVLCSRTTCRAVLNPLCQVDYRAKLWACNFCYQRNQFPPTYAGISELNQPAELLPQFSSIEYVVLRGPQMPLIFLYVVDTCMEDEDLQALKESMQMSLSLLPPTALVGLITFGRMVQVHELGCEGISKSYVFRGTKDLSAKQLQEMLGLSKVPVTQATRGPQVQQFLQPVQKIDMNLTDLLGELQRDPWPVPQGKRPLRSSGVALSIAVGLLEVVMMNFFFF
;
A
#
# COMPACT_ATOMS: atom_id res chain seq x y z
N MET A 1 -27.46 -26.70 -18.24
CA MET A 1 -26.09 -27.24 -18.06
C MET A 1 -25.14 -26.11 -18.37
N THR A 2 -24.42 -25.61 -17.37
CA THR A 2 -23.40 -24.58 -17.56
C THR A 2 -22.26 -25.18 -18.38
N THR A 3 -21.84 -24.52 -19.45
CA THR A 3 -20.70 -24.97 -20.24
C THR A 3 -19.39 -24.74 -19.48
N TYR A 4 -18.31 -25.44 -19.84
CA TYR A 4 -16.98 -25.18 -19.24
C TYR A 4 -16.52 -23.74 -19.45
N LEU A 5 -16.88 -23.13 -20.58
CA LEU A 5 -16.56 -21.73 -20.88
C LEU A 5 -17.30 -20.78 -19.94
N GLU A 6 -18.60 -20.97 -19.77
CA GLU A 6 -19.41 -20.19 -18.82
C GLU A 6 -18.92 -20.36 -17.38
N PHE A 7 -18.55 -21.58 -16.98
CA PHE A 7 -17.97 -21.84 -15.66
C PHE A 7 -16.70 -21.02 -15.45
N ILE A 8 -15.76 -21.02 -16.39
CA ILE A 8 -14.52 -20.25 -16.28
C ILE A 8 -14.81 -18.75 -16.15
N GLN A 9 -15.68 -18.21 -17.01
CA GLN A 9 -16.05 -16.80 -17.01
C GLN A 9 -16.69 -16.39 -15.69
N GLN A 10 -17.67 -17.16 -15.20
CA GLN A 10 -18.36 -16.85 -13.94
C GLN A 10 -17.42 -16.88 -12.72
N ASN A 11 -16.49 -17.84 -12.65
CA ASN A 11 -15.53 -17.89 -11.54
C ASN A 11 -14.49 -16.76 -11.63
N GLU A 12 -14.05 -16.38 -12.84
CA GLU A 12 -13.15 -15.25 -13.03
C GLU A 12 -13.83 -13.92 -12.67
N GLU A 13 -15.10 -13.74 -13.04
CA GLU A 13 -15.88 -12.57 -12.69
C GLU A 13 -16.13 -12.48 -11.18
N ARG A 14 -16.53 -13.60 -10.55
CA ARG A 14 -16.87 -13.66 -9.12
C ARG A 14 -15.66 -13.61 -8.21
N ASP A 15 -14.69 -14.49 -8.45
CA ASP A 15 -13.60 -14.74 -7.52
C ASP A 15 -12.27 -14.14 -8.00
N GLY A 16 -12.23 -13.52 -9.19
CA GLY A 16 -11.00 -12.95 -9.74
C GLY A 16 -9.95 -14.01 -10.05
N VAL A 17 -10.35 -15.26 -10.26
CA VAL A 17 -9.44 -16.41 -10.38
C VAL A 17 -9.64 -17.19 -11.68
N ARG A 18 -8.53 -17.60 -12.29
CA ARG A 18 -8.52 -18.59 -13.38
C ARG A 18 -7.50 -19.67 -13.12
N PHE A 19 -7.93 -20.92 -13.15
CA PHE A 19 -7.03 -22.06 -13.03
C PHE A 19 -6.58 -22.59 -14.39
N SER A 20 -5.37 -23.15 -14.43
CA SER A 20 -4.93 -24.01 -15.54
C SER A 20 -5.78 -25.28 -15.65
N TRP A 21 -6.25 -25.79 -14.51
CA TRP A 21 -7.11 -26.98 -14.39
C TRP A 21 -8.21 -26.75 -13.36
N ASN A 22 -9.48 -26.80 -13.79
CA ASN A 22 -10.66 -26.68 -12.90
C ASN A 22 -11.10 -28.02 -12.28
N VAL A 23 -10.48 -29.12 -12.69
CA VAL A 23 -10.62 -30.45 -12.09
C VAL A 23 -9.24 -30.95 -11.78
N TRP A 24 -9.00 -31.27 -10.50
CA TRP A 24 -7.67 -31.65 -10.01
C TRP A 24 -7.47 -33.17 -10.03
N PRO A 25 -6.24 -33.65 -10.21
CA PRO A 25 -5.92 -35.07 -10.12
C PRO A 25 -6.17 -35.55 -8.68
N SER A 26 -6.84 -36.69 -8.54
CA SER A 26 -7.07 -37.31 -7.22
C SER A 26 -5.90 -38.21 -6.78
N SER A 27 -4.99 -38.54 -7.69
CA SER A 27 -3.83 -39.39 -7.44
C SER A 27 -2.50 -38.66 -7.65
N ARG A 28 -1.49 -39.03 -6.84
CA ARG A 28 -0.12 -38.49 -6.97
C ARG A 28 0.53 -38.84 -8.31
N LEU A 29 0.20 -40.00 -8.86
CA LEU A 29 0.72 -40.46 -10.15
C LEU A 29 0.22 -39.57 -11.30
N GLU A 30 -1.08 -39.28 -11.33
CA GLU A 30 -1.65 -38.37 -12.33
C GLU A 30 -1.12 -36.95 -12.16
N ALA A 31 -1.03 -36.46 -10.92
CA ALA A 31 -0.48 -35.14 -10.63
C ALA A 31 0.95 -34.96 -11.16
N THR A 32 1.79 -35.98 -11.07
CA THR A 32 3.18 -35.95 -11.57
C THR A 32 3.25 -36.01 -13.11
N ARG A 33 2.22 -36.57 -13.76
CA ARG A 33 2.12 -36.68 -15.23
C ARG A 33 1.54 -35.43 -15.89
N MET A 34 0.99 -34.49 -15.12
CA MET A 34 0.46 -33.25 -15.66
C MET A 34 1.61 -32.40 -16.22
N VAL A 35 1.54 -32.11 -17.53
CA VAL A 35 2.56 -31.28 -18.21
C VAL A 35 2.48 -29.83 -17.75
N VAL A 36 1.26 -29.32 -17.54
CA VAL A 36 1.01 -27.98 -16.99
C VAL A 36 0.64 -28.13 -15.52
N PRO A 37 1.29 -27.41 -14.59
CA PRO A 37 0.97 -27.50 -13.17
C PRO A 37 -0.43 -26.97 -12.87
N VAL A 38 -1.03 -27.43 -11.76
CA VAL A 38 -2.22 -26.78 -11.18
C VAL A 38 -1.77 -25.43 -10.63
N ALA A 39 -2.18 -24.37 -11.31
CA ALA A 39 -1.83 -22.99 -11.01
C ALA A 39 -3.05 -22.09 -11.21
N ALA A 40 -3.03 -20.92 -10.57
CA ALA A 40 -4.09 -19.93 -10.68
C ALA A 40 -3.52 -18.56 -11.01
N LEU A 41 -4.17 -17.85 -11.92
CA LEU A 41 -4.05 -16.40 -12.04
C LEU A 41 -5.08 -15.79 -11.10
N PHE A 42 -4.62 -15.06 -10.09
CA PHE A 42 -5.46 -14.51 -9.03
C PHE A 42 -5.35 -12.99 -8.98
N THR A 43 -6.49 -12.32 -9.05
CA THR A 43 -6.64 -10.87 -8.97
C THR A 43 -7.30 -10.50 -7.64
N PRO A 44 -6.52 -10.22 -6.58
CA PRO A 44 -7.07 -10.03 -5.23
C PRO A 44 -8.01 -8.83 -5.11
N LEU A 45 -7.73 -7.75 -5.84
CA LEU A 45 -8.52 -6.51 -5.85
C LEU A 45 -9.34 -6.40 -7.14
N LYS A 46 -10.01 -7.50 -7.53
CA LYS A 46 -10.93 -7.48 -8.67
C LYS A 46 -12.14 -6.63 -8.29
N GLU A 47 -12.46 -5.63 -9.11
CA GLU A 47 -13.61 -4.76 -8.88
C GLU A 47 -14.92 -5.54 -8.90
N ARG A 48 -15.73 -5.37 -7.84
CA ARG A 48 -17.02 -6.02 -7.63
C ARG A 48 -18.05 -4.99 -7.17
N PRO A 49 -18.67 -4.22 -8.08
CA PRO A 49 -19.61 -3.17 -7.72
C PRO A 49 -20.91 -3.72 -7.08
N ASP A 50 -21.13 -5.03 -7.19
CA ASP A 50 -22.29 -5.75 -6.70
C ASP A 50 -22.20 -6.16 -5.22
N LEU A 51 -21.01 -6.11 -4.60
CA LEU A 51 -20.78 -6.55 -3.23
C LEU A 51 -20.43 -5.36 -2.33
N PRO A 52 -21.27 -5.01 -1.34
CA PRO A 52 -20.92 -3.97 -0.37
C PRO A 52 -19.84 -4.47 0.59
N PRO A 53 -18.90 -3.62 1.00
CA PRO A 53 -17.90 -3.98 2.00
C PRO A 53 -18.56 -4.22 3.36
N ILE A 54 -18.10 -5.25 4.06
CA ILE A 54 -18.71 -5.73 5.28
C ILE A 54 -18.01 -5.15 6.51
N GLN A 55 -18.76 -4.47 7.37
CA GLN A 55 -18.23 -3.68 8.49
C GLN A 55 -18.16 -4.48 9.81
N TYR A 56 -17.59 -5.69 9.77
CA TYR A 56 -17.29 -6.45 10.98
C TYR A 56 -16.02 -7.27 10.81
N GLU A 57 -15.45 -7.73 11.92
CA GLU A 57 -14.26 -8.58 11.90
C GLU A 57 -14.56 -9.98 11.33
N PRO A 58 -13.63 -10.55 10.54
CA PRO A 58 -13.80 -11.90 10.00
C PRO A 58 -13.82 -12.95 11.11
N VAL A 59 -14.73 -13.92 11.01
CA VAL A 59 -14.80 -15.05 11.95
C VAL A 59 -13.72 -16.07 11.60
N LEU A 60 -12.79 -16.30 12.54
CA LEU A 60 -11.64 -17.19 12.33
C LEU A 60 -11.82 -18.54 12.99
N CYS A 61 -11.25 -19.58 12.39
CA CYS A 61 -11.12 -20.89 13.02
C CYS A 61 -10.29 -20.79 14.31
N SER A 62 -10.78 -21.41 15.38
CA SER A 62 -10.17 -21.39 16.73
C SER A 62 -8.85 -22.17 16.81
N ARG A 63 -8.57 -23.07 15.86
CA ARG A 63 -7.31 -23.83 15.83
C ARG A 63 -6.16 -22.91 15.43
N THR A 64 -5.16 -22.79 16.30
CA THR A 64 -3.99 -21.90 16.15
C THR A 64 -3.22 -22.12 14.85
N THR A 65 -3.09 -23.37 14.40
CA THR A 65 -2.39 -23.72 13.14
C THR A 65 -3.23 -23.53 11.88
N CYS A 66 -4.53 -23.25 12.01
CA CYS A 66 -5.43 -23.11 10.85
C CYS A 66 -5.83 -21.66 10.62
N ARG A 67 -6.52 -21.03 11.59
CA ARG A 67 -7.00 -19.63 11.49
C ARG A 67 -7.73 -19.26 10.19
N ALA A 68 -8.25 -20.24 9.44
CA ALA A 68 -9.01 -20.00 8.22
C ALA A 68 -10.26 -19.18 8.52
N VAL A 69 -10.65 -18.32 7.57
CA VAL A 69 -11.84 -17.49 7.65
C VAL A 69 -13.09 -18.34 7.38
N LEU A 70 -14.18 -18.06 8.09
CA LEU A 70 -15.49 -18.62 7.79
C LEU A 70 -15.89 -18.31 6.35
N ASN A 71 -16.31 -19.32 5.61
CA ASN A 71 -16.60 -19.23 4.18
C ASN A 71 -17.76 -20.18 3.80
N PRO A 72 -18.34 -20.06 2.60
CA PRO A 72 -19.52 -20.84 2.20
C PRO A 72 -19.32 -22.36 2.16
N LEU A 73 -18.08 -22.85 2.19
CA LEU A 73 -17.78 -24.29 2.20
C LEU A 73 -17.77 -24.88 3.62
N CYS A 74 -17.86 -24.06 4.66
CA CYS A 74 -17.96 -24.52 6.03
C CYS A 74 -19.35 -25.12 6.31
N GLN A 75 -19.39 -26.28 6.98
CA GLN A 75 -20.64 -26.88 7.41
C GLN A 75 -21.13 -26.20 8.69
N VAL A 76 -22.40 -25.80 8.72
CA VAL A 76 -22.98 -25.04 9.83
C VAL A 76 -24.10 -25.81 10.50
N ASP A 77 -24.06 -25.87 11.84
CA ASP A 77 -25.13 -26.35 12.69
C ASP A 77 -25.80 -25.15 13.37
N TYR A 78 -26.93 -24.73 12.81
CA TYR A 78 -27.72 -23.59 13.32
C TYR A 78 -28.41 -23.88 14.66
N ARG A 79 -28.57 -25.15 15.04
CA ARG A 79 -29.20 -25.54 16.32
C ARG A 79 -28.17 -25.46 17.45
N ALA A 80 -27.00 -26.05 17.24
CA ALA A 80 -25.90 -26.01 18.21
C ALA A 80 -25.10 -24.70 18.17
N LYS A 81 -25.34 -23.83 17.17
CA LYS A 81 -24.56 -22.61 16.91
C LYS A 81 -23.06 -22.91 16.74
N LEU A 82 -22.78 -23.93 15.94
CA LEU A 82 -21.42 -24.39 15.64
C LEU A 82 -21.17 -24.35 14.13
N TRP A 83 -19.91 -24.23 13.75
CA TRP A 83 -19.48 -24.45 12.37
C TRP A 83 -18.21 -25.29 12.33
N ALA A 84 -18.10 -26.15 11.32
CA ALA A 84 -16.94 -26.99 11.07
C ALA A 84 -16.11 -26.38 9.94
N CYS A 85 -14.84 -26.10 10.24
CA CYS A 85 -13.90 -25.57 9.26
C CYS A 85 -13.63 -26.60 8.15
N ASN A 86 -13.82 -26.19 6.89
CA ASN A 86 -13.60 -27.03 5.71
C ASN A 86 -12.12 -27.42 5.46
N PHE A 87 -11.17 -26.72 6.09
CA PHE A 87 -9.73 -27.03 5.95
C PHE A 87 -9.25 -28.05 6.99
N CYS A 88 -9.61 -27.89 8.25
CA CYS A 88 -9.03 -28.65 9.36
C CYS A 88 -10.04 -29.46 10.18
N TYR A 89 -11.32 -29.38 9.83
CA TYR A 89 -12.47 -30.03 10.48
C TYR A 89 -12.64 -29.67 11.97
N GLN A 90 -11.99 -28.61 12.45
CA GLN A 90 -12.22 -28.07 13.78
C GLN A 90 -13.65 -27.54 13.89
N ARG A 91 -14.36 -27.95 14.93
CA ARG A 91 -15.64 -27.35 15.32
C ARG A 91 -15.37 -26.07 16.11
N ASN A 92 -16.01 -25.00 15.70
CA ASN A 92 -15.87 -23.67 16.27
C ASN A 92 -17.26 -23.18 16.71
N GLN A 93 -17.30 -22.44 17.81
CA GLN A 93 -18.50 -21.70 18.21
C GLN A 93 -18.57 -20.39 17.43
N PHE A 94 -19.79 -19.97 17.10
CA PHE A 94 -20.00 -18.61 16.58
C PHE A 94 -19.71 -17.56 17.66
N PRO A 95 -19.22 -16.37 17.27
CA PRO A 95 -19.09 -15.26 18.19
C PRO A 95 -20.49 -14.79 18.69
N PRO A 96 -20.56 -14.09 19.83
CA PRO A 96 -21.83 -13.64 20.40
C PRO A 96 -22.68 -12.77 19.45
N THR A 97 -22.03 -12.03 18.55
CA THR A 97 -22.68 -11.22 17.50
C THR A 97 -23.54 -12.05 16.54
N TYR A 98 -23.29 -13.36 16.44
CA TYR A 98 -23.97 -14.29 15.54
C TYR A 98 -25.00 -15.16 16.30
N ALA A 99 -25.36 -14.82 17.54
CA ALA A 99 -26.30 -15.61 18.34
C ALA A 99 -27.67 -15.83 17.65
N GLY A 100 -28.11 -14.85 16.85
CA GLY A 100 -29.37 -14.89 16.09
C GLY A 100 -29.32 -15.62 14.75
N ILE A 101 -28.20 -16.26 14.39
CA ILE A 101 -28.04 -16.95 13.10
C ILE A 101 -29.09 -18.06 12.92
N SER A 102 -29.72 -18.14 11.75
CA SER A 102 -30.67 -19.20 11.41
C SER A 102 -30.55 -19.56 9.92
N GLU A 103 -31.21 -20.63 9.47
CA GLU A 103 -31.19 -21.01 8.05
C GLU A 103 -31.76 -19.91 7.13
N LEU A 104 -32.72 -19.12 7.62
CA LEU A 104 -33.33 -18.00 6.90
C LEU A 104 -32.52 -16.69 7.04
N ASN A 105 -31.71 -16.57 8.09
CA ASN A 105 -30.92 -15.38 8.38
C ASN A 105 -29.45 -15.78 8.57
N GLN A 106 -28.79 -16.01 7.44
CA GLN A 106 -27.39 -16.41 7.38
C GLN A 106 -26.50 -15.16 7.19
N PRO A 107 -25.31 -15.13 7.80
CA PRO A 107 -24.32 -14.09 7.52
C PRO A 107 -23.87 -14.16 6.05
N ALA A 108 -23.47 -13.00 5.51
CA ALA A 108 -23.09 -12.85 4.11
C ALA A 108 -22.00 -13.85 3.69
N GLU A 109 -21.00 -14.07 4.54
CA GLU A 109 -19.86 -14.98 4.32
C GLU A 109 -20.20 -16.47 4.16
N LEU A 110 -21.44 -16.89 4.45
CA LEU A 110 -21.89 -18.27 4.20
C LEU A 110 -22.65 -18.43 2.89
N LEU A 111 -23.05 -17.33 2.26
CA LEU A 111 -23.82 -17.37 1.02
C LEU A 111 -22.86 -17.61 -0.16
N PRO A 112 -23.16 -18.55 -1.08
CA PRO A 112 -22.26 -18.87 -2.19
C PRO A 112 -21.95 -17.70 -3.14
N GLN A 113 -22.81 -16.67 -3.19
CA GLN A 113 -22.52 -15.45 -3.96
C GLN A 113 -21.40 -14.59 -3.35
N PHE A 114 -21.09 -14.75 -2.06
CA PHE A 114 -20.03 -14.04 -1.33
C PHE A 114 -18.81 -14.94 -1.06
N SER A 115 -18.49 -15.85 -1.98
CA SER A 115 -17.25 -16.63 -1.91
C SER A 115 -16.00 -15.74 -1.86
N SER A 116 -16.04 -14.62 -2.59
CA SER A 116 -15.13 -13.49 -2.43
C SER A 116 -15.85 -12.36 -1.70
N ILE A 117 -15.27 -11.91 -0.60
CA ILE A 117 -15.88 -10.91 0.30
C ILE A 117 -14.78 -10.03 0.89
N GLU A 118 -15.10 -8.74 1.11
CA GLU A 118 -14.20 -7.76 1.70
C GLU A 118 -14.68 -7.35 3.10
N TYR A 119 -13.76 -7.40 4.06
CA TYR A 119 -14.00 -7.00 5.45
C TYR A 119 -13.33 -5.66 5.73
N VAL A 120 -14.08 -4.72 6.30
CA VAL A 120 -13.56 -3.45 6.82
C VAL A 120 -13.29 -3.62 8.31
N VAL A 121 -12.00 -3.75 8.64
CA VAL A 121 -11.55 -3.90 10.02
C VAL A 121 -11.07 -2.56 10.54
N LEU A 122 -11.77 -2.01 11.53
CA LEU A 122 -11.38 -0.77 12.21
C LEU A 122 -10.32 -1.09 13.28
N ARG A 123 -9.07 -1.28 12.84
CA ARG A 123 -7.93 -1.48 13.74
C ARG A 123 -7.09 -0.22 13.84
N GLY A 124 -7.14 0.41 15.00
CA GLY A 124 -6.26 1.53 15.35
C GLY A 124 -6.53 2.80 14.54
N PRO A 125 -5.70 3.83 14.75
CA PRO A 125 -5.78 5.07 13.97
C PRO A 125 -5.45 4.80 12.49
N GLN A 126 -6.27 5.35 11.58
CA GLN A 126 -6.00 5.27 10.15
C GLN A 126 -4.77 6.09 9.81
N MET A 127 -3.84 5.47 9.09
CA MET A 127 -2.64 6.11 8.59
C MET A 127 -2.95 6.90 7.32
N PRO A 128 -2.51 8.17 7.20
CA PRO A 128 -2.65 8.90 5.96
C PRO A 128 -1.80 8.28 4.85
N LEU A 129 -2.21 8.46 3.60
CA LEU A 129 -1.39 8.10 2.44
C LEU A 129 -0.12 8.94 2.41
N ILE A 130 0.97 8.40 1.86
CA ILE A 130 2.24 9.11 1.74
C ILE A 130 2.68 9.10 0.28
N PHE A 131 2.95 10.28 -0.27
CA PHE A 131 3.47 10.46 -1.63
C PHE A 131 4.79 11.24 -1.58
N LEU A 132 5.87 10.61 -2.02
CA LEU A 132 7.19 11.24 -2.07
C LEU A 132 7.60 11.44 -3.52
N TYR A 133 7.64 12.70 -3.96
CA TYR A 133 8.10 13.06 -5.31
C TYR A 133 9.64 13.01 -5.33
N VAL A 134 10.21 12.22 -6.24
CA VAL A 134 11.67 12.12 -6.44
C VAL A 134 11.99 12.52 -7.87
N VAL A 135 12.45 13.76 -8.06
CA VAL A 135 12.43 14.46 -9.34
C VAL A 135 13.85 14.69 -9.86
N ASP A 136 14.11 14.23 -11.08
CA ASP A 136 15.35 14.51 -11.81
C ASP A 136 15.30 15.93 -12.40
N THR A 137 16.36 16.71 -12.24
CA THR A 137 16.50 18.05 -12.84
C THR A 137 17.52 18.10 -13.98
N CYS A 138 18.14 16.97 -14.35
CA CYS A 138 19.08 16.84 -15.46
C CYS A 138 18.39 16.55 -16.82
N MET A 139 17.39 17.36 -17.19
CA MET A 139 16.63 17.25 -18.44
C MET A 139 16.44 18.61 -19.12
N GLU A 140 15.80 18.64 -20.30
CA GLU A 140 15.51 19.89 -21.01
C GLU A 140 14.38 20.69 -20.33
N ASP A 141 14.30 22.00 -20.58
CA ASP A 141 13.35 22.90 -19.92
C ASP A 141 11.92 22.58 -20.33
N GLU A 142 11.70 22.19 -21.59
CA GLU A 142 10.39 21.77 -22.08
C GLU A 142 9.91 20.51 -21.36
N ASP A 143 10.78 19.51 -21.22
CA ASP A 143 10.50 18.27 -20.50
C ASP A 143 10.25 18.55 -19.00
N LEU A 144 11.10 19.37 -18.39
CA LEU A 144 10.97 19.74 -16.98
C LEU A 144 9.69 20.52 -16.75
N GLN A 145 9.34 21.46 -17.64
CA GLN A 145 8.12 22.26 -17.54
C GLN A 145 6.87 21.37 -17.62
N ALA A 146 6.82 20.44 -18.58
CA ALA A 146 5.73 19.46 -18.69
C ALA A 146 5.64 18.56 -17.44
N LEU A 147 6.78 18.18 -16.87
CA LEU A 147 6.84 17.39 -15.64
C LEU A 147 6.29 18.16 -14.43
N LYS A 148 6.64 19.45 -14.29
CA LYS A 148 6.10 20.31 -13.22
C LYS A 148 4.58 20.40 -13.27
N GLU A 149 4.03 20.67 -14.46
CA GLU A 149 2.58 20.76 -14.67
C GLU A 149 1.87 19.45 -14.32
N SER A 150 2.47 18.31 -14.70
CA SER A 150 1.95 16.98 -14.36
C SER A 150 1.96 16.71 -12.85
N MET A 151 3.03 17.11 -12.14
CA MET A 151 3.13 16.94 -10.68
C MET A 151 2.16 17.87 -9.92
N GLN A 152 1.97 19.10 -10.38
CA GLN A 152 1.00 20.03 -9.82
C GLN A 152 -0.44 19.50 -10.02
N MET A 153 -0.74 18.95 -11.20
CA MET A 153 -2.01 18.29 -11.45
C MET A 153 -2.21 17.09 -10.51
N SER A 154 -1.22 16.21 -10.36
CA SER A 154 -1.35 15.04 -9.47
C SER A 154 -1.53 15.44 -8.01
N LEU A 155 -0.89 16.53 -7.56
CA LEU A 155 -1.06 17.07 -6.21
C LEU A 155 -2.52 17.46 -5.92
N SER A 156 -3.22 18.02 -6.91
CA SER A 156 -4.64 18.40 -6.77
C SER A 156 -5.61 17.21 -6.60
N LEU A 157 -5.18 16.00 -7.00
CA LEU A 157 -5.98 14.77 -6.92
C LEU A 157 -5.77 14.02 -5.59
N LEU A 158 -4.78 14.42 -4.79
CA LEU A 158 -4.44 13.73 -3.55
C LEU A 158 -5.47 14.02 -2.45
N PRO A 159 -5.76 13.04 -1.57
CA PRO A 159 -6.59 13.30 -0.39
C PRO A 159 -6.00 14.42 0.49
N PRO A 160 -6.83 15.29 1.10
CA PRO A 160 -6.34 16.42 1.91
C PRO A 160 -5.45 16.02 3.09
N THR A 161 -5.65 14.81 3.63
CA THR A 161 -4.89 14.25 4.75
C THR A 161 -3.61 13.53 4.33
N ALA A 162 -3.40 13.29 3.04
CA ALA A 162 -2.20 12.62 2.54
C ALA A 162 -0.96 13.46 2.87
N LEU A 163 0.13 12.80 3.24
CA LEU A 163 1.43 13.42 3.46
C LEU A 163 2.19 13.46 2.14
N VAL A 164 2.74 14.62 1.80
CA VAL A 164 3.60 14.79 0.63
C VAL A 164 4.99 15.26 1.03
N GLY A 165 5.98 14.80 0.27
CA GLY A 165 7.36 15.25 0.35
C GLY A 165 7.98 15.42 -1.03
N LEU A 166 9.08 16.15 -1.09
CA LEU A 166 9.80 16.41 -2.33
C LEU A 166 11.31 16.18 -2.14
N ILE A 167 11.88 15.42 -3.06
CA ILE A 167 13.31 15.25 -3.25
C ILE A 167 13.62 15.61 -4.70
N THR A 168 14.52 16.55 -4.92
CA THR A 168 15.03 16.86 -6.26
C THR A 168 16.47 16.38 -6.36
N PHE A 169 16.89 15.94 -7.54
CA PHE A 169 18.25 15.50 -7.74
C PHE A 169 18.78 15.82 -9.14
N GLY A 170 20.08 16.06 -9.19
CA GLY A 170 20.86 16.13 -10.41
C GLY A 170 22.24 15.54 -10.11
N ARG A 171 23.26 16.40 -10.02
CA ARG A 171 24.58 16.00 -9.48
C ARG A 171 24.53 15.72 -7.97
N MET A 172 23.72 16.50 -7.27
CA MET A 172 23.49 16.39 -5.83
C MET A 172 22.04 15.99 -5.57
N VAL A 173 21.76 15.45 -4.40
CA VAL A 173 20.39 15.13 -3.95
C VAL A 173 19.95 16.16 -2.93
N GLN A 174 18.79 16.76 -3.13
CA GLN A 174 18.21 17.77 -2.26
C GLN A 174 16.92 17.26 -1.64
N VAL A 175 16.86 17.17 -0.32
CA VAL A 175 15.64 16.82 0.44
C VAL A 175 15.01 18.11 0.93
N HIS A 176 13.81 18.42 0.46
CA HIS A 176 13.13 19.70 0.76
C HIS A 176 12.38 19.63 2.09
N GLU A 177 12.55 20.65 2.92
CA GLU A 177 11.81 20.85 4.16
C GLU A 177 10.59 21.74 3.89
N LEU A 178 9.40 21.12 3.87
CA LEU A 178 8.15 21.79 3.49
C LEU A 178 7.49 22.56 4.64
N GLY A 179 7.90 22.28 5.89
CA GLY A 179 7.31 22.88 7.10
C GLY A 179 7.81 24.29 7.44
N CYS A 180 8.59 24.94 6.56
CA CYS A 180 9.21 26.24 6.85
C CYS A 180 8.43 27.39 6.19
N GLU A 181 7.94 28.33 6.99
CA GLU A 181 7.25 29.53 6.50
C GLU A 181 8.27 30.61 6.11
N GLY A 182 8.12 31.18 4.90
CA GLY A 182 8.92 32.31 4.41
C GLY A 182 10.32 31.98 3.89
N ILE A 183 10.82 30.76 4.07
CA ILE A 183 12.08 30.31 3.45
C ILE A 183 12.02 28.81 3.09
N SER A 184 12.29 28.49 1.83
CA SER A 184 12.45 27.10 1.39
C SER A 184 13.84 26.60 1.79
N LYS A 185 13.91 25.58 2.65
CA LYS A 185 15.16 24.94 3.07
C LYS A 185 15.28 23.56 2.45
N SER A 186 16.49 23.19 2.06
CA SER A 186 16.78 21.84 1.58
C SER A 186 18.11 21.31 2.12
N TYR A 187 18.15 20.01 2.38
CA TYR A 187 19.34 19.28 2.81
C TYR A 187 20.03 18.69 1.58
N VAL A 188 21.27 19.09 1.35
CA VAL A 188 22.03 18.70 0.16
C VAL A 188 23.00 17.57 0.48
N PHE A 189 22.82 16.44 -0.18
CA PHE A 189 23.67 15.27 -0.08
C PHE A 189 24.48 15.07 -1.36
N ARG A 190 25.70 14.54 -1.19
CA ARG A 190 26.56 14.21 -2.33
C ARG A 190 26.01 12.98 -3.05
N GLY A 191 25.73 13.11 -4.34
CA GLY A 191 25.25 12.02 -5.19
C GLY A 191 26.25 10.89 -5.47
N THR A 192 27.43 10.91 -4.85
CA THR A 192 28.51 9.92 -5.06
C THR A 192 28.67 8.94 -3.90
N LYS A 193 27.99 9.17 -2.77
CA LYS A 193 28.10 8.33 -1.58
C LYS A 193 26.71 7.89 -1.14
N ASP A 194 26.54 6.59 -0.98
CA ASP A 194 25.31 6.02 -0.46
C ASP A 194 25.18 6.26 1.05
N LEU A 195 23.95 6.37 1.54
CA LEU A 195 23.63 6.72 2.92
C LEU A 195 22.67 5.69 3.51
N SER A 196 22.99 5.18 4.70
CA SER A 196 22.06 4.31 5.42
C SER A 196 20.94 5.12 6.08
N ALA A 197 19.79 4.48 6.32
CA ALA A 197 18.66 5.09 7.02
C ALA A 197 19.05 5.71 8.37
N LYS A 198 19.94 5.05 9.13
CA LYS A 198 20.44 5.56 10.41
C LYS A 198 21.30 6.83 10.26
N GLN A 199 22.21 6.85 9.28
CA GLN A 199 23.03 8.04 9.01
C GLN A 199 22.15 9.20 8.54
N LEU A 200 21.14 8.91 7.71
CA LEU A 200 20.18 9.90 7.26
C LEU A 200 19.35 10.46 8.43
N GLN A 201 18.91 9.59 9.35
CA GLN A 201 18.21 10.00 10.56
C GLN A 201 19.05 10.97 11.42
N GLU A 202 20.34 10.66 11.61
CA GLU A 202 21.26 11.51 12.39
C GLU A 202 21.50 12.86 11.69
N MET A 203 21.71 12.87 10.37
CA MET A 203 21.98 14.09 9.60
C MET A 203 20.75 14.99 9.45
N LEU A 204 19.55 14.42 9.34
CA LEU A 204 18.29 15.16 9.26
C LEU A 204 17.73 15.52 10.64
N GLY A 205 18.41 15.13 11.73
CA GLY A 205 17.96 15.41 13.10
C GLY A 205 16.66 14.71 13.49
N LEU A 206 16.28 13.62 12.80
CA LEU A 206 15.04 12.86 13.02
C LEU A 206 15.11 11.91 14.24
N SER A 207 15.99 12.22 15.19
CA SER A 207 16.23 11.38 16.37
C SER A 207 15.14 11.59 17.42
N LYS A 208 14.82 10.54 18.18
CA LYS A 208 13.78 10.57 19.24
C LYS A 208 14.08 11.66 20.25
N VAL A 209 13.35 12.78 20.21
CA VAL A 209 13.34 13.73 21.32
C VAL A 209 12.77 13.00 22.54
N PRO A 210 13.45 12.99 23.70
CA PRO A 210 12.86 12.48 24.94
C PRO A 210 11.56 13.23 25.25
N VAL A 211 10.58 12.51 25.77
CA VAL A 211 9.17 12.91 26.01
C VAL A 211 9.00 14.12 26.97
N THR A 212 10.05 14.84 27.34
CA THR A 212 10.02 15.92 28.35
C THR A 212 9.72 17.32 27.81
N GLN A 213 9.51 17.54 26.51
CA GLN A 213 9.08 18.85 25.96
C GLN A 213 7.99 18.71 24.89
N ALA A 214 6.76 18.52 25.36
CA ALA A 214 5.55 18.45 24.55
C ALA A 214 5.06 19.85 24.09
N THR A 215 5.85 20.57 23.30
CA THR A 215 5.40 21.81 22.63
C THR A 215 5.81 21.94 21.17
N ARG A 216 6.58 20.99 20.61
CA ARG A 216 6.82 20.87 19.17
C ARG A 216 6.33 19.51 18.72
N GLY A 217 5.42 19.48 17.74
CA GLY A 217 4.91 18.24 17.14
C GLY A 217 6.04 17.34 16.63
N PRO A 218 5.75 16.07 16.31
CA PRO A 218 6.77 15.10 15.92
C PRO A 218 7.58 15.64 14.71
N GLN A 219 8.90 15.79 14.88
CA GLN A 219 9.83 16.42 13.92
C GLN A 219 9.85 15.74 12.53
N VAL A 220 9.37 14.50 12.44
CA VAL A 220 9.15 13.76 11.19
C VAL A 220 8.19 14.50 10.24
N GLN A 221 7.34 15.38 10.78
CA GLN A 221 6.44 16.24 10.00
C GLN A 221 7.21 17.30 9.18
N GLN A 222 8.50 17.57 9.40
CA GLN A 222 9.18 18.66 8.68
C GLN A 222 9.38 18.40 7.17
N PHE A 223 9.60 17.14 6.78
CA PHE A 223 9.80 16.74 5.38
C PHE A 223 8.54 16.18 4.71
N LEU A 224 7.60 15.68 5.50
CA LEU A 224 6.34 15.09 5.04
C LEU A 224 5.19 15.84 5.70
N GLN A 225 4.49 16.66 4.92
CA GLN A 225 3.43 17.54 5.40
C GLN A 225 2.09 17.17 4.75
N PRO A 226 0.95 17.33 5.46
CA PRO A 226 -0.37 17.12 4.87
C PRO A 226 -0.62 18.05 3.67
N VAL A 227 -1.17 17.52 2.57
CA VAL A 227 -1.48 18.28 1.35
C VAL A 227 -2.24 19.56 1.66
N GLN A 228 -3.30 19.48 2.46
CA GLN A 228 -4.14 20.63 2.81
C GLN A 228 -3.43 21.80 3.52
N LYS A 229 -2.19 21.59 4.02
CA LYS A 229 -1.42 22.63 4.72
C LYS A 229 -0.37 23.30 3.84
N ILE A 230 0.13 22.60 2.83
CA ILE A 230 1.30 23.02 2.04
C ILE A 230 1.03 23.00 0.53
N ASP A 231 -0.22 22.83 0.11
CA ASP A 231 -0.61 22.71 -1.30
C ASP A 231 -0.14 23.91 -2.13
N MET A 232 -0.38 25.14 -1.65
CA MET A 232 0.09 26.37 -2.30
C MET A 232 1.62 26.42 -2.34
N ASN A 233 2.28 26.26 -1.19
CA ASN A 233 3.74 26.32 -1.10
C ASN A 233 4.43 25.29 -1.98
N LEU A 234 3.91 24.05 -2.03
CA LEU A 234 4.46 22.99 -2.84
C LEU A 234 4.18 23.21 -4.32
N THR A 235 3.02 23.76 -4.68
CA THR A 235 2.70 24.14 -6.07
C THR A 235 3.67 25.20 -6.58
N ASP A 236 3.93 26.23 -5.78
CA ASP A 236 4.89 27.28 -6.09
C ASP A 236 6.32 26.72 -6.20
N LEU A 237 6.75 25.90 -5.23
CA LEU A 237 8.06 25.25 -5.25
C LEU A 237 8.23 24.38 -6.49
N LEU A 238 7.23 23.58 -6.86
CA LEU A 238 7.24 22.77 -8.08
C LEU A 238 7.37 23.67 -9.33
N GLY A 239 6.66 24.80 -9.38
CA GLY A 239 6.76 25.78 -10.47
C GLY A 239 8.15 26.40 -10.60
N GLU A 240 8.78 26.69 -9.46
CA GLU A 240 10.11 27.30 -9.35
C GLU A 240 11.28 26.33 -9.61
N LEU A 241 11.04 25.03 -9.78
CA LEU A 241 12.11 24.07 -10.06
C LEU A 241 12.90 24.46 -11.31
N GLN A 242 14.22 24.40 -11.23
CA GLN A 242 15.11 24.70 -12.37
C GLN A 242 15.95 23.48 -12.70
N ARG A 243 16.58 23.50 -13.88
CA ARG A 243 17.57 22.49 -14.26
C ARG A 243 18.70 22.42 -13.24
N ASP A 244 19.35 21.26 -13.18
CA ASP A 244 20.59 21.11 -12.41
C ASP A 244 21.59 22.21 -12.82
N PRO A 245 22.09 23.02 -11.87
CA PRO A 245 22.89 24.21 -12.21
C PRO A 245 24.30 23.88 -12.73
N TRP A 246 24.67 22.60 -12.76
CA TRP A 246 26.01 22.17 -13.16
C TRP A 246 26.13 22.09 -14.68
N PRO A 247 27.09 22.81 -15.29
CA PRO A 247 27.26 22.78 -16.72
C PRO A 247 27.71 21.40 -17.21
N VAL A 248 27.19 21.00 -18.37
CA VAL A 248 27.52 19.72 -19.03
C VAL A 248 28.58 19.98 -20.11
N PRO A 249 29.80 19.45 -19.99
CA PRO A 249 30.84 19.63 -21.01
C PRO A 249 30.43 18.99 -22.35
N GLN A 250 30.99 19.50 -23.45
CA GLN A 250 30.75 18.92 -24.77
C GLN A 250 31.11 17.43 -24.82
N GLY A 251 30.22 16.62 -25.42
CA GLY A 251 30.38 15.17 -25.52
C GLY A 251 30.22 14.42 -24.19
N LYS A 252 29.74 15.06 -23.12
CA LYS A 252 29.44 14.43 -21.83
C LYS A 252 27.94 14.42 -21.56
N ARG A 253 27.53 13.50 -20.69
CA ARG A 253 26.17 13.47 -20.13
C ARG A 253 26.16 14.23 -18.80
N PRO A 254 24.99 14.76 -18.37
CA PRO A 254 24.85 15.31 -17.03
C PRO A 254 25.23 14.30 -15.96
N LEU A 255 25.79 14.77 -14.84
CA LEU A 255 26.04 13.94 -13.67
C LEU A 255 24.71 13.72 -12.95
N ARG A 256 24.19 12.50 -12.99
CA ARG A 256 22.87 12.17 -12.47
C ARG A 256 22.95 11.09 -11.41
N SER A 257 22.60 11.42 -10.17
CA SER A 257 22.72 10.52 -9.02
C SER A 257 21.41 9.82 -8.62
N SER A 258 20.73 9.19 -9.58
CA SER A 258 19.43 8.53 -9.34
C SER A 258 19.48 7.46 -8.26
N GLY A 259 20.56 6.67 -8.20
CA GLY A 259 20.72 5.61 -7.19
C GLY A 259 20.76 6.16 -5.75
N VAL A 260 21.54 7.22 -5.52
CA VAL A 260 21.62 7.87 -4.21
C VAL A 260 20.32 8.60 -3.87
N ALA A 261 19.66 9.22 -4.86
CA ALA A 261 18.36 9.87 -4.65
C ALA A 261 17.29 8.87 -4.19
N LEU A 262 17.21 7.71 -4.83
CA LEU A 262 16.28 6.65 -4.45
C LEU A 262 16.63 6.05 -3.09
N SER A 263 17.93 5.82 -2.81
CA SER A 263 18.38 5.32 -1.50
C SER A 263 17.99 6.27 -0.36
N ILE A 264 18.20 7.58 -0.54
CA ILE A 264 17.78 8.60 0.43
C ILE A 264 16.25 8.63 0.58
N ALA A 265 15.49 8.53 -0.51
CA ALA A 265 14.03 8.50 -0.48
C ALA A 265 13.49 7.29 0.32
N VAL A 266 14.03 6.10 0.05
CA VAL A 266 13.69 4.87 0.78
C VAL A 266 14.08 5.00 2.26
N GLY A 267 15.30 5.43 2.55
CA GLY A 267 15.77 5.62 3.92
C GLY A 267 14.96 6.65 4.71
N LEU A 268 14.49 7.72 4.05
CA LEU A 268 13.62 8.71 4.67
C LEU A 268 12.29 8.08 5.08
N LEU A 269 11.63 7.35 4.17
CA LEU A 269 10.36 6.69 4.46
C LEU A 269 10.50 5.55 5.49
N GLU A 270 11.63 4.83 5.50
CA GLU A 270 11.93 3.80 6.50
C GLU A 270 11.95 4.40 7.92
N VAL A 271 12.69 5.50 8.11
CA VAL A 271 12.77 6.19 9.41
C VAL A 271 11.42 6.77 9.82
N VAL A 272 10.66 7.32 8.87
CA VAL A 272 9.31 7.88 9.10
C VAL A 272 8.36 6.76 9.53
N MET A 273 8.27 5.67 8.77
CA MET A 273 7.32 4.58 9.03
C MET A 273 7.64 3.82 10.31
N MET A 274 8.92 3.61 10.65
CA MET A 274 9.30 3.05 11.94
C MET A 274 8.74 3.86 13.11
N ASN A 275 8.63 5.18 13.00
CA ASN A 275 8.02 5.99 14.06
C ASN A 275 6.49 5.87 14.13
N PHE A 276 5.83 5.49 13.04
CA PHE A 276 4.37 5.32 13.01
C PHE A 276 3.89 3.93 13.46
N PHE A 277 4.67 2.87 13.23
CA PHE A 277 4.30 1.49 13.61
C PHE A 277 4.49 1.16 15.10
N PHE A 278 5.17 2.02 15.87
CA PHE A 278 5.43 1.83 17.31
C PHE A 278 4.37 2.46 18.23
N PHE A 279 3.25 2.94 17.69
CA PHE A 279 2.09 3.43 18.45
C PHE A 279 0.87 2.55 18.27
#